data_AF-A0A832Z6U6-F1
#
_entry.id   AF-A0A832Z6U6-F1
#
_cell.length_a   1.000
_cell.length_b   1.000
_cell.length_c   1.000
_cell.angle_alpha   90.00
_cell.angle_beta   90.00
_cell.angle_gamma   90.00
#
_symmetry.space_group_name_H-M   'P 1'
#
loop_
_entity.id
_entity.type
_entity.pdbx_description
1 polymer ?
#
loop_
_entity_poly.entity_id
_entity_poly.type
_entity_poly.pdbx_seq_one_letter_code
_entity_poly.pdbx_strand_id
1 'polypeptide(L)'
;MKISVKGIYSTGLIQFLRENRYTLTKLSEKQKERFGICNEEDADIYIRDLKDKTGVSIVGKNVQPLIKNMKEEFWDSFYLKVYEKNLFEGKYIKIIDRGIEFETISEEKRIELLQRVLPLLNNIGVYFKETCEQVPIEEIIKEFKELLNKPYNKIEKWYVYFGYESKKRLDYYRKKVINTIENHHIYRRDLSDIVDFSEILLEEIDPKVINKNIKKYIIEKIKDREIVKRYHRKPNGYLLKYIEFVKDIGLTNNNKIWIKTVRVPRPGGMYDGLNLPKEPGDYIITTYLEGSWYFTIEYYNKSGALKGRYINVNTPIEITSRYIQYLDLEIDVIETDNRKFIVDREELETYYNSGIISERLYCKALEISKVLLNSK
;
A
#
# COMPACT_ATOMS: atom_id res chain seq x y z
N MET A 1 24.02 -11.74 -6.50
CA MET A 1 22.92 -10.98 -7.13
C MET A 1 23.22 -9.50 -6.98
N LYS A 2 23.38 -8.81 -8.11
CA LYS A 2 23.78 -7.40 -8.20
C LYS A 2 22.55 -6.51 -8.27
N ILE A 3 22.48 -5.49 -7.42
CA ILE A 3 21.28 -4.66 -7.27
C ILE A 3 21.65 -3.18 -7.43
N SER A 4 20.90 -2.47 -8.26
CA SER A 4 20.97 -1.02 -8.42
C SER A 4 19.75 -0.39 -7.76
N VAL A 5 19.97 0.60 -6.88
CA VAL A 5 18.89 1.33 -6.20
C VAL A 5 18.99 2.83 -6.44
N LYS A 6 17.91 3.47 -6.89
CA LYS A 6 17.82 4.93 -7.02
C LYS A 6 16.48 5.43 -6.50
N GLY A 7 16.47 6.69 -6.07
CA GLY A 7 15.28 7.36 -5.57
C GLY A 7 15.38 7.75 -4.11
N ILE A 8 14.28 8.25 -3.55
CA ILE A 8 14.21 8.80 -2.20
C ILE A 8 14.46 7.73 -1.13
N TYR A 9 14.09 6.48 -1.40
CA TYR A 9 14.30 5.35 -0.50
C TYR A 9 15.72 4.75 -0.55
N SER A 10 16.56 5.26 -1.45
CA SER A 10 17.79 4.55 -1.84
C SER A 10 18.79 4.37 -0.70
N THR A 11 19.01 5.37 0.16
CA THR A 11 20.01 5.24 1.24
C THR A 11 19.60 4.17 2.26
N GLY A 12 18.34 4.14 2.68
CA GLY A 12 17.83 3.11 3.59
C GLY A 12 17.84 1.72 2.96
N LEU A 13 17.38 1.61 1.70
CA LEU A 13 17.39 0.34 0.96
C LEU A 13 18.80 -0.19 0.71
N ILE A 14 19.76 0.67 0.33
CA ILE A 14 21.15 0.25 0.11
C ILE A 14 21.75 -0.32 1.39
N GLN A 15 21.51 0.31 2.55
CA GLN A 15 22.00 -0.20 3.82
C GLN A 15 21.34 -1.55 4.19
N PHE A 16 20.02 -1.68 4.02
CA PHE A 16 19.30 -2.95 4.19
C PHE A 16 19.90 -4.06 3.30
N LEU A 17 20.12 -3.76 2.03
CA LEU A 17 20.65 -4.72 1.06
C LEU A 17 22.09 -5.14 1.40
N ARG A 18 22.91 -4.19 1.87
CA ARG A 18 24.29 -4.45 2.31
C ARG A 18 24.32 -5.40 3.51
N GLU A 19 23.48 -5.16 4.52
CA GLU A 19 23.38 -6.04 5.71
C GLU A 19 22.90 -7.46 5.34
N ASN A 20 22.11 -7.58 4.27
CA ASN A 20 21.65 -8.86 3.71
C ASN A 20 22.60 -9.44 2.64
N ARG A 21 23.84 -8.95 2.56
CA ARG A 21 24.93 -9.48 1.70
C ARG A 21 24.62 -9.46 0.19
N TYR A 22 23.76 -8.55 -0.27
CA TYR A 22 23.60 -8.31 -1.70
C TYR A 22 24.75 -7.46 -2.26
N THR A 23 25.10 -7.69 -3.52
CA THR A 23 26.12 -6.90 -4.22
C THR A 23 25.47 -5.62 -4.76
N LEU A 24 26.01 -4.45 -4.42
CA LEU A 24 25.50 -3.17 -4.88
C LEU A 24 26.27 -2.71 -6.12
N THR A 25 25.58 -2.14 -7.10
CA THR A 25 26.17 -1.61 -8.33
C THR A 25 25.44 -0.36 -8.83
N LYS A 26 26.06 0.39 -9.75
CA LYS A 26 25.53 1.60 -10.40
C LYS A 26 25.07 2.66 -9.39
N LEU A 27 25.81 2.83 -8.30
CA LEU A 27 25.54 3.85 -7.29
C LEU A 27 25.80 5.26 -7.85
N SER A 28 25.06 6.27 -7.39
CA SER A 28 25.33 7.67 -7.75
C SER A 28 26.52 8.18 -6.95
N GLU A 29 27.16 9.28 -7.34
CA GLU A 29 28.28 9.87 -6.59
C GLU A 29 27.98 10.04 -5.09
N LYS A 30 26.85 10.67 -4.73
CA LYS A 30 26.42 10.77 -3.32
C LYS A 30 26.26 9.43 -2.58
N GLN A 31 25.93 8.36 -3.30
CA GLN A 31 25.82 7.02 -2.73
C GLN A 31 27.21 6.37 -2.61
N LYS A 32 28.09 6.55 -3.60
CA LYS A 32 29.48 6.08 -3.54
C LYS A 32 30.21 6.68 -2.34
N GLU A 33 30.09 8.00 -2.13
CA GLU A 33 30.64 8.71 -0.98
C GLU A 33 30.17 8.12 0.36
N ARG A 34 28.86 7.86 0.48
CA ARG A 34 28.25 7.34 1.72
C ARG A 34 28.64 5.90 2.05
N PHE A 35 28.80 5.05 1.02
CA PHE A 35 28.96 3.61 1.21
C PHE A 35 30.36 3.09 0.91
N GLY A 36 31.22 3.89 0.26
CA GLY A 36 32.56 3.48 -0.15
C GLY A 36 32.56 2.37 -1.21
N ILE A 37 31.52 2.31 -2.06
CA ILE A 37 31.34 1.25 -3.05
C ILE A 37 31.42 1.87 -4.45
N CYS A 38 32.43 1.47 -5.21
CA CYS A 38 32.58 1.79 -6.64
C CYS A 38 32.45 0.50 -7.44
N ASN A 39 31.23 0.22 -7.92
CA ASN A 39 30.93 -0.90 -8.81
C ASN A 39 29.99 -0.41 -9.91
N GLU A 40 30.41 -0.54 -11.16
CA GLU A 40 29.67 -0.08 -12.35
C GLU A 40 29.14 -1.23 -13.22
N GLU A 41 29.27 -2.48 -12.75
CA GLU A 41 28.75 -3.66 -13.45
C GLU A 41 27.23 -3.58 -13.65
N ASP A 42 26.71 -4.29 -14.65
CA ASP A 42 25.26 -4.39 -14.86
C ASP A 42 24.56 -5.05 -13.67
N ALA A 43 23.41 -4.48 -13.29
CA ALA A 43 22.59 -5.00 -12.20
C ALA A 43 21.66 -6.12 -12.71
N ASP A 44 21.47 -7.14 -11.88
CA ASP A 44 20.47 -8.19 -12.08
C ASP A 44 19.07 -7.70 -11.71
N ILE A 45 19.00 -6.78 -10.73
CA ILE A 45 17.77 -6.19 -10.21
C ILE A 45 17.93 -4.66 -10.13
N TYR A 46 16.90 -3.96 -10.60
CA TYR A 46 16.75 -2.52 -10.50
C TYR A 46 15.61 -2.17 -9.55
N ILE A 47 15.90 -1.33 -8.56
CA ILE A 47 14.92 -0.78 -7.63
C ILE A 47 14.82 0.73 -7.85
N ARG A 48 13.62 1.22 -8.12
CA ARG A 48 13.33 2.63 -8.43
C ARG A 48 12.06 3.09 -7.71
N ASP A 49 11.97 4.37 -7.39
CA ASP A 49 10.74 4.94 -6.83
C ASP A 49 9.54 4.73 -7.78
N LEU A 50 8.37 4.46 -7.19
CA LEU A 50 7.10 4.58 -7.91
C LEU A 50 6.83 6.04 -8.29
N LYS A 51 6.01 6.26 -9.32
CA LYS A 51 5.67 7.60 -9.84
C LYS A 51 5.11 8.53 -8.76
N ASP A 52 4.33 8.00 -7.83
CA ASP A 52 3.74 8.76 -6.73
C ASP A 52 4.62 8.81 -5.47
N LYS A 53 5.81 8.20 -5.51
CA LYS A 53 6.79 8.12 -4.42
C LYS A 53 6.29 7.41 -3.16
N THR A 54 5.24 6.60 -3.24
CA THR A 54 4.70 5.85 -2.08
C THR A 54 5.38 4.51 -1.83
N GLY A 55 6.34 4.14 -2.68
CA GLY A 55 7.02 2.86 -2.65
C GLY A 55 8.03 2.74 -3.78
N VAL A 56 8.38 1.51 -4.14
CA VAL A 56 9.36 1.20 -5.20
C VAL A 56 8.84 0.18 -6.20
N SER A 57 9.29 0.30 -7.45
CA SER A 57 9.26 -0.78 -8.42
C SER A 57 10.55 -1.58 -8.37
N ILE A 58 10.44 -2.91 -8.36
CA ILE A 58 11.55 -3.86 -8.43
C ILE A 58 11.43 -4.60 -9.75
N VAL A 59 12.46 -4.52 -10.59
CA VAL A 59 12.49 -5.17 -11.91
C VAL A 59 13.78 -5.94 -12.04
N GLY A 60 13.71 -7.24 -12.35
CA GLY A 60 14.92 -8.02 -12.55
C GLY A 60 14.68 -9.52 -12.60
N LYS A 61 15.79 -10.28 -12.66
CA LYS A 61 15.74 -11.75 -12.66
C LYS A 61 15.88 -12.30 -11.25
N ASN A 62 15.23 -13.44 -10.99
CA ASN A 62 15.29 -14.16 -9.70
C ASN A 62 15.01 -13.25 -8.49
N VAL A 63 13.95 -12.43 -8.56
CA VAL A 63 13.63 -11.44 -7.51
C VAL A 63 13.07 -12.07 -6.23
N GLN A 64 12.59 -13.32 -6.29
CA GLN A 64 11.88 -13.99 -5.18
C GLN A 64 12.62 -13.96 -3.84
N PRO A 65 13.94 -14.26 -3.75
CA PRO A 65 14.66 -14.19 -2.47
C PRO A 65 14.68 -12.77 -1.89
N LEU A 66 14.79 -11.74 -2.75
CA LEU A 66 14.72 -10.35 -2.32
C LEU A 66 13.31 -10.00 -1.82
N ILE A 67 12.26 -10.39 -2.54
CA ILE A 67 10.87 -10.15 -2.14
C ILE A 67 10.56 -10.82 -0.80
N LYS A 68 11.05 -12.04 -0.57
CA LYS A 68 10.88 -12.74 0.72
C LYS A 68 11.53 -11.95 1.86
N ASN A 69 12.80 -11.57 1.73
CA ASN A 69 13.52 -10.80 2.74
C ASN A 69 12.87 -9.43 2.98
N MET A 70 12.39 -8.78 1.92
CA MET A 70 11.66 -7.52 2.05
C MET A 70 10.33 -7.71 2.78
N LYS A 71 9.56 -8.77 2.53
CA LYS A 71 8.30 -9.05 3.24
C LYS A 71 8.50 -9.27 4.74
N GLU A 72 9.61 -9.86 5.14
CA GLU A 72 9.96 -10.04 6.55
C GLU A 72 10.30 -8.70 7.22
N GLU A 73 11.07 -7.87 6.52
CA GLU A 73 11.59 -6.60 7.05
C GLU A 73 10.58 -5.45 6.99
N PHE A 74 9.93 -5.30 5.84
CA PHE A 74 8.96 -4.26 5.49
C PHE A 74 7.56 -4.88 5.44
N TRP A 75 7.16 -5.44 6.57
CA TRP A 75 6.04 -6.36 6.70
C TRP A 75 4.67 -5.70 6.55
N ASP A 76 4.53 -4.40 6.85
CA ASP A 76 3.29 -3.63 6.69
C ASP A 76 3.14 -3.01 5.28
N SER A 77 3.80 -3.59 4.28
CA SER A 77 3.79 -3.15 2.89
C SER A 77 2.96 -4.08 1.99
N PHE A 78 2.51 -3.56 0.84
CA PHE A 78 1.89 -4.36 -0.21
C PHE A 78 2.89 -4.75 -1.29
N TYR A 79 2.88 -6.02 -1.68
CA TYR A 79 3.78 -6.61 -2.67
C TYR A 79 2.98 -7.10 -3.88
N LEU A 80 2.81 -6.22 -4.86
CA LEU A 80 2.04 -6.51 -6.06
C LEU A 80 2.96 -6.95 -7.19
N LYS A 81 2.87 -8.23 -7.59
CA LYS A 81 3.50 -8.69 -8.84
C LYS A 81 2.69 -8.17 -10.02
N VAL A 82 3.38 -7.59 -10.99
CA VAL A 82 2.79 -7.00 -12.20
C VAL A 82 3.09 -7.90 -13.39
N TYR A 83 2.04 -8.34 -14.07
CA TYR A 83 2.14 -9.07 -15.32
C TYR A 83 1.88 -8.10 -16.47
N GLU A 84 2.86 -7.87 -17.35
CA GLU A 84 2.64 -7.00 -18.51
C GLU A 84 1.65 -7.66 -19.48
N LYS A 85 0.42 -7.14 -19.52
CA LYS A 85 -0.74 -7.68 -20.27
C LYS A 85 -0.50 -8.01 -21.74
N ASN A 86 0.50 -7.42 -22.39
CA ASN A 86 0.79 -7.63 -23.81
C ASN A 86 1.91 -8.65 -24.07
N LEU A 87 2.61 -9.14 -23.04
CA LEU A 87 3.68 -10.13 -23.19
C LEU A 87 3.21 -11.58 -22.98
N PHE A 88 2.02 -11.76 -22.43
CA PHE A 88 1.47 -13.06 -22.04
C PHE A 88 0.18 -13.39 -22.76
N GLU A 89 0.12 -13.00 -24.03
CA GLU A 89 -0.96 -13.34 -24.93
C GLU A 89 -0.53 -14.49 -25.85
N GLY A 90 -1.27 -15.58 -25.78
CA GLY A 90 -1.18 -16.73 -26.66
C GLY A 90 -2.30 -16.74 -27.70
N LYS A 91 -2.37 -17.83 -28.45
CA LYS A 91 -3.41 -18.08 -29.46
C LYS A 91 -4.77 -18.33 -28.80
N TYR A 92 -4.79 -19.00 -27.66
CA TYR A 92 -6.00 -19.47 -26.96
C TYR A 92 -6.25 -18.67 -25.69
N ILE A 93 -5.19 -18.30 -24.97
CA ILE A 93 -5.33 -17.66 -23.67
C ILE A 93 -4.50 -16.39 -23.55
N LYS A 94 -4.92 -15.52 -22.64
CA LYS A 94 -4.17 -14.34 -22.21
C LYS A 94 -4.04 -14.37 -20.70
N ILE A 95 -2.83 -14.21 -20.20
CA ILE A 95 -2.60 -14.08 -18.76
C ILE A 95 -3.00 -12.68 -18.33
N ILE A 96 -3.87 -12.62 -17.32
CA ILE A 96 -4.35 -11.39 -16.69
C ILE A 96 -3.95 -11.36 -15.21
N ASP A 97 -4.08 -10.19 -14.59
CA ASP A 97 -3.60 -10.00 -13.22
C ASP A 97 -4.33 -10.92 -12.22
N ARG A 98 -5.66 -11.08 -12.35
CA ARG A 98 -6.52 -11.94 -11.52
C ARG A 98 -7.81 -12.30 -12.23
N GLY A 99 -8.48 -13.32 -11.70
CA GLY A 99 -9.81 -13.73 -12.15
C GLY A 99 -9.76 -14.72 -13.32
N ILE A 100 -10.95 -15.18 -13.69
CA ILE A 100 -11.15 -16.02 -14.87
C ILE A 100 -12.18 -15.31 -15.73
N GLU A 101 -11.76 -14.95 -16.93
CA GLU A 101 -12.61 -14.27 -17.91
C GLU A 101 -12.73 -15.17 -19.15
N PHE A 102 -13.90 -15.13 -19.76
CA PHE A 102 -14.19 -15.87 -20.99
C PHE A 102 -14.76 -14.90 -22.01
N GLU A 103 -14.35 -15.06 -23.27
CA GLU A 103 -15.06 -14.48 -24.41
C GLU A 103 -16.35 -15.27 -24.68
N THR A 104 -16.74 -15.40 -25.95
CA THR A 104 -17.86 -16.22 -26.40
C THR A 104 -17.45 -17.69 -26.40
N ILE A 105 -17.64 -18.38 -25.27
CA ILE A 105 -17.30 -19.80 -25.05
C ILE A 105 -18.52 -20.50 -24.43
N SER A 106 -18.82 -21.73 -24.85
CA SER A 106 -19.96 -22.50 -24.34
C SER A 106 -19.80 -22.88 -22.85
N GLU A 107 -20.93 -23.02 -22.13
CA GLU A 107 -20.95 -23.44 -20.72
C GLU A 107 -20.21 -24.77 -20.49
N GLU A 108 -20.40 -25.75 -21.38
CA GLU A 108 -19.74 -27.05 -21.31
C GLU A 108 -18.21 -26.91 -21.38
N LYS A 109 -17.71 -26.10 -22.33
CA LYS A 109 -16.28 -25.84 -22.47
C LYS A 109 -15.72 -25.06 -21.29
N ARG A 110 -16.47 -24.09 -20.74
CA ARG A 110 -16.07 -23.34 -19.54
C ARG A 110 -15.84 -24.26 -18.35
N ILE A 111 -16.75 -25.21 -18.11
CA ILE A 111 -16.62 -26.18 -17.00
C ILE A 111 -15.36 -27.01 -17.17
N GLU A 112 -15.08 -27.51 -18.38
CA GLU A 112 -13.86 -28.28 -18.69
C GLU A 112 -12.59 -27.46 -18.40
N LEU A 113 -12.55 -26.21 -18.86
CA LEU A 113 -11.44 -25.27 -18.64
C LEU A 113 -11.23 -24.98 -17.16
N LEU A 114 -12.30 -24.70 -16.43
CA LEU A 114 -12.23 -24.42 -14.99
C LEU A 114 -11.68 -25.63 -14.22
N GLN A 115 -12.19 -26.83 -14.47
CA GLN A 115 -11.76 -28.02 -13.72
C GLN A 115 -10.26 -28.31 -13.86
N ARG A 116 -9.68 -28.04 -15.03
CA ARG A 116 -8.30 -28.44 -15.36
C ARG A 116 -7.29 -27.30 -15.26
N VAL A 117 -7.70 -26.06 -15.49
CA VAL A 117 -6.81 -24.89 -15.44
C VAL A 117 -6.80 -24.24 -14.07
N LEU A 118 -7.91 -24.24 -13.33
CA LEU A 118 -8.01 -23.60 -12.00
C LEU A 118 -6.95 -24.09 -11.00
N PRO A 119 -6.59 -25.39 -10.93
CA PRO A 119 -5.48 -25.86 -10.08
C PRO A 119 -4.09 -25.33 -10.48
N LEU A 120 -3.94 -24.82 -11.72
CA LEU A 120 -2.69 -24.27 -12.23
C LEU A 120 -2.55 -22.75 -11.96
N LEU A 121 -3.63 -22.10 -11.52
CA LEU A 121 -3.69 -20.65 -11.28
C LEU A 121 -3.03 -20.31 -9.93
N ASN A 122 -1.70 -20.32 -9.89
CA ASN A 122 -0.92 -19.84 -8.74
C ASN A 122 -0.92 -18.30 -8.66
N ASN A 123 -2.03 -17.72 -8.22
CA ASN A 123 -2.22 -16.26 -8.04
C ASN A 123 -2.13 -15.45 -9.33
N ILE A 124 -2.51 -16.06 -10.44
CA ILE A 124 -2.52 -15.50 -11.79
C ILE A 124 -3.93 -15.67 -12.36
N GLY A 125 -4.45 -14.65 -13.05
CA GLY A 125 -5.71 -14.78 -13.77
C GLY A 125 -5.52 -15.21 -15.21
N VAL A 126 -6.58 -15.76 -15.81
CA VAL A 126 -6.59 -16.16 -17.23
C VAL A 126 -7.83 -15.63 -17.91
N TYR A 127 -7.62 -15.02 -19.07
CA TYR A 127 -8.65 -14.73 -20.05
C TYR A 127 -8.61 -15.80 -21.15
N PHE A 128 -9.72 -16.51 -21.34
CA PHE A 128 -9.89 -17.50 -22.41
C PHE A 128 -10.54 -16.84 -23.63
N LYS A 129 -9.85 -16.91 -24.77
CA LYS A 129 -10.33 -16.41 -26.06
C LYS A 129 -11.32 -17.40 -26.69
N GLU A 130 -12.20 -16.91 -27.56
CA GLU A 130 -13.14 -17.74 -28.32
C GLU A 130 -12.45 -18.87 -29.10
N THR A 131 -11.19 -18.68 -29.49
CA THR A 131 -10.35 -19.69 -30.16
C THR A 131 -10.12 -20.96 -29.33
N CYS A 132 -10.40 -20.97 -28.03
CA CYS A 132 -10.36 -22.16 -27.18
C CYS A 132 -11.51 -23.14 -27.41
N GLU A 133 -12.64 -22.70 -27.99
CA GLU A 133 -13.91 -23.43 -27.99
C GLU A 133 -13.76 -24.87 -28.50
N GLN A 134 -13.08 -25.02 -29.64
CA GLN A 134 -12.93 -26.29 -30.34
C GLN A 134 -11.56 -26.95 -30.13
N VAL A 135 -10.77 -26.44 -29.17
CA VAL A 135 -9.38 -26.87 -28.96
C VAL A 135 -9.30 -27.87 -27.80
N PRO A 136 -8.55 -28.98 -27.95
CA PRO A 136 -8.31 -29.92 -26.85
C PRO A 136 -7.66 -29.22 -25.65
N ILE A 137 -8.13 -29.52 -24.44
CA ILE A 137 -7.67 -28.83 -23.23
C ILE A 137 -6.17 -29.02 -22.96
N GLU A 138 -5.58 -30.12 -23.43
CA GLU A 138 -4.15 -30.38 -23.36
C GLU A 138 -3.33 -29.35 -24.13
N GLU A 139 -3.81 -28.86 -25.28
CA GLU A 139 -3.13 -27.80 -26.04
C GLU A 139 -3.20 -26.46 -25.30
N ILE A 140 -4.34 -26.17 -24.67
CA ILE A 140 -4.53 -24.94 -23.89
C ILE A 140 -3.63 -24.96 -22.65
N ILE A 141 -3.52 -26.10 -21.95
CA ILE A 141 -2.61 -26.28 -20.82
C ILE A 141 -1.14 -26.18 -21.27
N LYS A 142 -0.81 -26.71 -22.46
CA LYS A 142 0.52 -26.60 -23.04
C LYS A 142 0.87 -25.14 -23.31
N GLU A 143 0.00 -24.40 -23.99
CA GLU A 143 0.18 -22.96 -24.21
C GLU A 143 0.29 -22.19 -22.88
N PHE A 144 -0.52 -22.53 -21.87
CA PHE A 144 -0.44 -21.94 -20.54
C PHE A 144 0.95 -22.12 -19.92
N LYS A 145 1.48 -23.35 -19.92
CA LYS A 145 2.83 -23.63 -19.43
C LYS A 145 3.89 -22.93 -20.26
N GLU A 146 3.76 -22.89 -21.58
CA GLU A 146 4.70 -22.18 -22.47
C GLU A 146 4.71 -20.68 -22.20
N LEU A 147 3.53 -20.06 -22.08
CA LEU A 147 3.39 -18.64 -21.74
C LEU A 147 3.99 -18.32 -20.39
N LEU A 148 3.92 -19.21 -19.40
CA LEU A 148 4.60 -19.07 -18.10
C LEU A 148 6.10 -19.35 -18.13
N ASN A 149 6.59 -20.07 -19.15
CA ASN A 149 8.00 -20.43 -19.30
C ASN A 149 8.77 -19.55 -20.31
N LYS A 150 8.09 -18.67 -21.07
CA LYS A 150 8.73 -17.72 -22.00
C LYS A 150 9.87 -16.94 -21.32
N PRO A 151 10.99 -16.63 -21.99
CA PRO A 151 12.15 -15.95 -21.38
C PRO A 151 11.85 -14.56 -20.80
N TYR A 152 10.78 -13.90 -21.26
CA TYR A 152 10.25 -12.68 -20.63
C TYR A 152 9.70 -12.92 -19.21
N ASN A 153 9.35 -14.16 -18.82
CA ASN A 153 9.04 -14.55 -17.45
C ASN A 153 10.25 -14.58 -16.51
N LYS A 154 11.48 -14.52 -17.04
CA LYS A 154 12.66 -14.42 -16.17
C LYS A 154 12.77 -13.03 -15.55
N ILE A 155 12.20 -11.99 -16.17
CA ILE A 155 12.21 -10.63 -15.63
C ILE A 155 10.87 -10.39 -14.95
N GLU A 156 10.92 -10.35 -13.63
CA GLU A 156 9.75 -10.05 -12.83
C GLU A 156 9.68 -8.56 -12.53
N LYS A 157 8.46 -8.03 -12.48
CA LYS A 157 8.17 -6.67 -12.05
C LYS A 157 7.25 -6.70 -10.84
N TRP A 158 7.67 -6.02 -9.79
CA TRP A 158 6.93 -5.90 -8.54
C TRP A 158 6.76 -4.43 -8.19
N TYR A 159 5.58 -4.06 -7.72
CA TYR A 159 5.35 -2.81 -7.02
C TYR A 159 5.25 -3.11 -5.53
N VAL A 160 6.13 -2.48 -4.77
CA VAL A 160 6.13 -2.53 -3.31
C VAL A 160 5.65 -1.17 -2.81
N TYR A 161 4.47 -1.13 -2.22
CA TYR A 161 3.93 0.07 -1.58
C TYR A 161 4.28 0.04 -0.10
N PHE A 162 5.08 1.00 0.36
CA PHE A 162 5.57 1.00 1.74
C PHE A 162 4.52 1.56 2.71
N GLY A 163 4.21 0.78 3.75
CA GLY A 163 3.46 1.24 4.92
C GLY A 163 4.30 2.11 5.86
N TYR A 164 3.66 2.61 6.91
CA TYR A 164 4.26 3.53 7.88
C TYR A 164 5.44 2.89 8.65
N GLU A 165 5.28 1.65 9.14
CA GLU A 165 6.36 0.97 9.88
C GLU A 165 7.52 0.62 8.96
N SER A 166 7.24 0.26 7.71
CA SER A 166 8.26 0.03 6.68
C SER A 166 9.06 1.30 6.37
N LYS A 167 8.40 2.46 6.25
CA LYS A 167 9.09 3.75 6.06
C LYS A 167 9.96 4.13 7.26
N LYS A 168 9.46 3.92 8.48
CA LYS A 168 10.27 4.08 9.69
C LYS A 168 11.45 3.11 9.72
N ARG A 169 11.28 1.89 9.22
CA ARG A 169 12.36 0.93 9.13
C ARG A 169 13.42 1.34 8.11
N LEU A 170 13.01 1.93 6.99
CA LEU A 170 13.92 2.54 6.02
C LEU A 170 14.64 3.77 6.60
N ASP A 171 13.96 4.60 7.41
CA ASP A 171 14.59 5.69 8.17
C ASP A 171 15.64 5.15 9.15
N TYR A 172 15.34 4.04 9.84
CA TYR A 172 16.28 3.37 10.74
C TYR A 172 17.54 2.90 10.00
N TYR A 173 17.39 2.25 8.84
CA TYR A 173 18.55 1.88 8.02
C TYR A 173 19.33 3.08 7.51
N ARG A 174 18.64 4.14 7.09
CA ARG A 174 19.27 5.40 6.70
C ARG A 174 20.11 6.00 7.83
N LYS A 175 19.58 5.99 9.06
CA LYS A 175 20.24 6.52 10.25
C LYS A 175 21.58 5.85 10.60
N LYS A 176 21.77 4.58 10.19
CA LYS A 176 23.05 3.88 10.35
C LYS A 176 24.17 4.42 9.45
N VAL A 177 23.82 5.22 8.44
CA VAL A 177 24.74 5.70 7.41
C VAL A 177 24.88 7.22 7.47
N ILE A 178 23.78 7.93 7.70
CA ILE A 178 23.74 9.39 7.73
C ILE A 178 22.78 9.87 8.81
N ASN A 179 23.12 10.98 9.47
CA ASN A 179 22.20 11.63 10.41
C ASN A 179 20.92 12.03 9.66
N THR A 180 19.76 11.72 10.23
CA THR A 180 18.46 11.89 9.56
C THR A 180 17.37 12.16 10.59
N ILE A 181 16.40 12.97 10.19
CA ILE A 181 15.21 13.23 10.99
C ILE A 181 14.33 11.97 11.09
N GLU A 182 13.39 11.97 12.04
CA GLU A 182 12.38 10.92 12.11
C GLU A 182 11.35 11.15 11.01
N ASN A 183 10.71 10.06 10.54
CA ASN A 183 9.70 10.12 9.48
C ASN A 183 10.22 10.80 8.19
N HIS A 184 11.53 10.71 7.91
CA HIS A 184 12.15 11.32 6.74
C HIS A 184 11.40 10.92 5.47
N HIS A 185 11.17 9.63 5.23
CA HIS A 185 10.48 9.19 4.01
C HIS A 185 9.01 9.65 3.94
N ILE A 186 8.33 9.79 5.07
CA ILE A 186 6.94 10.29 5.11
C ILE A 186 6.91 11.77 4.69
N TYR A 187 7.80 12.59 5.24
CA TYR A 187 7.86 14.02 4.97
C TYR A 187 8.48 14.35 3.61
N ARG A 188 9.48 13.58 3.16
CA ARG A 188 10.26 13.85 1.94
C ARG A 188 9.43 14.02 0.67
N ARG A 189 8.27 13.36 0.61
CA ARG A 189 7.38 13.40 -0.56
C ARG A 189 6.66 14.73 -0.75
N ASP A 190 6.35 15.45 0.33
CA ASP A 190 5.61 16.72 0.32
C ASP A 190 6.48 17.92 0.75
N LEU A 191 7.46 17.68 1.62
CA LEU A 191 8.21 18.69 2.35
C LEU A 191 9.72 18.58 2.11
N SER A 192 10.17 18.28 0.88
CA SER A 192 11.59 18.01 0.61
C SER A 192 12.53 19.10 1.13
N ASP A 193 12.22 20.38 0.90
CA ASP A 193 13.08 21.49 1.33
C ASP A 193 13.14 21.61 2.86
N ILE A 194 12.01 21.37 3.54
CA ILE A 194 11.95 21.36 5.01
C ILE A 194 12.76 20.18 5.56
N VAL A 195 12.69 19.02 4.91
CA VAL A 195 13.48 17.85 5.30
C VAL A 195 14.97 18.14 5.13
N ASP A 196 15.38 18.64 3.96
CA ASP A 196 16.79 18.92 3.66
C ASP A 196 17.35 19.99 4.61
N PHE A 197 16.58 21.07 4.89
CA PHE A 197 16.95 22.06 5.89
C PHE A 197 17.02 21.48 7.31
N SER A 198 16.06 20.64 7.68
CA SER A 198 16.03 20.00 9.00
C SER A 198 17.18 19.03 9.20
N GLU A 199 17.65 18.36 8.14
CA GLU A 199 18.81 17.47 8.21
C GLU A 199 20.11 18.23 8.49
N ILE A 200 20.26 19.47 7.99
CA ILE A 200 21.40 20.34 8.32
C ILE A 200 21.39 20.69 9.82
N LEU A 201 20.21 21.01 10.37
CA LEU A 201 20.07 21.40 11.77
C LEU A 201 20.35 20.28 12.79
N LEU A 202 20.42 19.02 12.35
CA LEU A 202 20.66 17.88 13.26
C LEU A 202 22.06 17.90 13.90
N GLU A 203 22.99 18.70 13.39
CA GLU A 203 24.32 18.88 13.98
C GLU A 203 24.27 19.73 15.26
N GLU A 204 23.26 20.61 15.38
CA GLU A 204 23.20 21.62 16.44
C GLU A 204 21.97 21.47 17.34
N ILE A 205 20.88 20.86 16.85
CA ILE A 205 19.58 20.85 17.51
C ILE A 205 19.11 19.42 17.78
N ASP A 206 18.54 19.19 18.98
CA ASP A 206 17.93 17.90 19.34
C ASP A 206 16.89 17.48 18.26
N PRO A 207 17.05 16.28 17.65
CA PRO A 207 16.12 15.75 16.67
C PRO A 207 14.65 15.77 17.13
N LYS A 208 14.37 15.63 18.43
CA LYS A 208 13.00 15.69 18.96
C LYS A 208 12.38 17.07 18.81
N VAL A 209 13.18 18.12 19.00
CA VAL A 209 12.74 19.52 18.85
C VAL A 209 12.44 19.80 17.38
N ILE A 210 13.32 19.36 16.47
CA ILE A 210 13.14 19.49 15.02
C ILE A 210 11.81 18.82 14.60
N ASN A 211 11.63 17.54 14.92
CA ASN A 211 10.42 16.79 14.54
C ASN A 211 9.13 17.41 15.08
N LYS A 212 9.13 17.88 16.34
CA LYS A 212 7.98 18.59 16.92
C LYS A 212 7.62 19.84 16.13
N ASN A 213 8.61 20.62 15.68
CA ASN A 213 8.36 21.83 14.90
C ASN A 213 7.93 21.53 13.46
N ILE A 214 8.43 20.46 12.84
CA ILE A 214 7.90 19.98 11.55
C ILE A 214 6.40 19.64 11.68
N LYS A 215 5.99 18.96 12.75
CA LYS A 215 4.57 18.65 12.98
C LYS A 215 3.71 19.90 13.21
N LYS A 216 4.21 20.87 13.96
CA LYS A 216 3.54 22.19 14.08
C LYS A 216 3.38 22.86 12.72
N TYR A 217 4.43 22.88 11.92
CA TYR A 217 4.39 23.44 10.56
C TYR A 217 3.34 22.73 9.68
N ILE A 218 3.27 21.39 9.74
CA ILE A 218 2.24 20.61 9.06
C ILE A 218 0.83 21.05 9.46
N ILE A 219 0.59 21.19 10.77
CA ILE A 219 -0.72 21.60 11.32
C ILE A 219 -1.12 22.99 10.81
N GLU A 220 -0.22 23.96 10.91
CA GLU A 220 -0.51 25.33 10.46
C GLU A 220 -0.77 25.37 8.94
N LYS A 221 0.00 24.62 8.14
CA LYS A 221 -0.26 24.52 6.69
C LYS A 221 -1.59 23.85 6.33
N ILE A 222 -2.11 22.97 7.18
CA ILE A 222 -3.44 22.37 6.99
C ILE A 222 -4.52 23.37 7.39
N LYS A 223 -4.36 24.08 8.53
CA LYS A 223 -5.29 25.12 8.96
C LYS A 223 -5.43 26.24 7.92
N ASP A 224 -4.32 26.72 7.37
CA ASP A 224 -4.30 27.75 6.31
C ASP A 224 -5.12 27.33 5.08
N ARG A 225 -5.19 26.03 4.78
CA ARG A 225 -5.87 25.49 3.60
C ARG A 225 -7.30 25.04 3.88
N GLU A 226 -7.62 24.70 5.13
CA GLU A 226 -8.87 24.09 5.58
C GLU A 226 -9.27 22.78 4.87
N ILE A 227 -8.40 22.24 4.02
CA ILE A 227 -8.62 21.02 3.26
C ILE A 227 -7.41 20.10 3.33
N VAL A 228 -7.66 18.80 3.27
CA VAL A 228 -6.65 17.77 3.17
C VAL A 228 -7.05 16.71 2.16
N LYS A 229 -6.07 16.10 1.47
CA LYS A 229 -6.33 14.98 0.57
C LYS A 229 -6.21 13.67 1.33
N ARG A 230 -7.20 12.78 1.25
CA ARG A 230 -7.05 11.40 1.73
C ARG A 230 -6.69 10.47 0.58
N TYR A 231 -5.60 9.73 0.77
CA TYR A 231 -5.07 8.73 -0.16
C TYR A 231 -5.31 7.34 0.41
N HIS A 232 -6.27 6.63 -0.18
CA HIS A 232 -6.65 5.27 0.19
C HIS A 232 -6.12 4.32 -0.89
N ARG A 233 -5.05 3.59 -0.54
CA ARG A 233 -4.43 2.62 -1.44
C ARG A 233 -5.01 1.24 -1.17
N LYS A 234 -5.71 0.67 -2.14
CA LYS A 234 -6.19 -0.71 -2.07
C LYS A 234 -5.03 -1.71 -2.29
N PRO A 235 -5.13 -2.96 -1.81
CA PRO A 235 -4.09 -3.97 -2.00
C PRO A 235 -3.77 -4.28 -3.46
N ASN A 236 -4.74 -4.16 -4.35
CA ASN A 236 -4.55 -4.27 -5.81
C ASN A 236 -3.74 -3.10 -6.44
N GLY A 237 -3.31 -2.12 -5.64
CA GLY A 237 -2.53 -0.96 -6.07
C GLY A 237 -3.35 0.25 -6.52
N TYR A 238 -4.68 0.13 -6.63
CA TYR A 238 -5.55 1.25 -6.99
C TYR A 238 -5.55 2.33 -5.91
N LEU A 239 -5.47 3.60 -6.34
CA LEU A 239 -5.46 4.75 -5.44
C LEU A 239 -6.74 5.56 -5.55
N LEU A 240 -7.55 5.51 -4.50
CA LEU A 240 -8.67 6.43 -4.32
C LEU A 240 -8.17 7.71 -3.66
N LYS A 241 -8.62 8.86 -4.19
CA LYS A 241 -8.25 10.19 -3.70
C LYS A 241 -9.51 10.96 -3.33
N TYR A 242 -9.56 11.42 -2.09
CA TYR A 242 -10.66 12.25 -1.59
C TYR A 242 -10.13 13.62 -1.18
N ILE A 243 -10.97 14.65 -1.31
CA ILE A 243 -10.74 15.96 -0.70
C ILE A 243 -11.68 16.03 0.50
N GLU A 244 -11.13 16.36 1.66
CA GLU A 244 -11.87 16.45 2.90
C GLU A 244 -11.67 17.82 3.54
N PHE A 245 -12.77 18.40 4.05
CA PHE A 245 -12.75 19.66 4.78
C PHE A 245 -12.36 19.41 6.23
N VAL A 246 -11.38 20.15 6.71
CA VAL A 246 -10.85 20.01 8.06
C VAL A 246 -11.76 20.77 9.02
N LYS A 247 -12.34 20.04 9.97
CA LYS A 247 -13.13 20.61 11.06
C LYS A 247 -12.22 21.05 12.21
N ASP A 248 -11.24 20.24 12.53
CA ASP A 248 -10.32 20.49 13.65
C ASP A 248 -9.03 19.67 13.50
N ILE A 249 -7.93 20.15 14.09
CA ILE A 249 -6.61 19.54 13.98
C ILE A 249 -5.71 19.98 15.15
N GLY A 250 -4.91 19.05 15.67
CA GLY A 250 -3.97 19.38 16.73
C GLY A 250 -2.91 18.31 16.99
N LEU A 251 -2.18 18.49 18.09
CA LEU A 251 -1.24 17.52 18.62
C LEU A 251 -1.83 16.84 19.86
N THR A 252 -1.56 15.55 19.99
CA THR A 252 -1.72 14.82 21.25
C THR A 252 -0.55 15.09 22.20
N ASN A 253 -0.69 14.72 23.46
CA ASN A 253 0.38 14.80 24.47
C ASN A 253 1.64 14.03 24.05
N ASN A 254 1.48 12.96 23.28
CA ASN A 254 2.59 12.14 22.76
C ASN A 254 3.08 12.62 21.38
N ASN A 255 2.84 13.89 21.04
CA ASN A 255 3.32 14.54 19.82
C ASN A 255 2.87 13.84 18.52
N LYS A 256 1.68 13.24 18.52
CA LYS A 256 1.02 12.71 17.30
C LYS A 256 0.00 13.70 16.78
N ILE A 257 -0.07 13.89 15.47
CA ILE A 257 -1.10 14.72 14.83
C ILE A 257 -2.44 13.97 14.83
N TRP A 258 -3.51 14.66 15.20
CA TRP A 258 -4.89 14.19 14.99
C TRP A 258 -5.64 15.18 14.10
N ILE A 259 -6.53 14.67 13.25
CA ILE A 259 -7.34 15.48 12.33
C ILE A 259 -8.78 15.00 12.38
N LYS A 260 -9.73 15.92 12.53
CA LYS A 260 -11.15 15.69 12.31
C LYS A 260 -11.58 16.38 11.02
N THR A 261 -12.19 15.64 10.10
CA THR A 261 -12.77 16.18 8.87
C THR A 261 -14.29 16.10 8.93
N VAL A 262 -14.97 16.94 8.16
CA VAL A 262 -16.43 16.99 8.07
C VAL A 262 -16.91 16.98 6.63
N ARG A 263 -18.01 16.28 6.36
CA ARG A 263 -18.72 16.35 5.07
C ARG A 263 -20.23 16.22 5.26
N VAL A 264 -20.98 16.82 4.36
CA VAL A 264 -22.44 16.67 4.26
C VAL A 264 -22.74 15.72 3.10
N PRO A 265 -23.32 14.53 3.34
CA PRO A 265 -23.69 13.61 2.28
C PRO A 265 -24.88 14.14 1.49
N ARG A 266 -25.02 13.71 0.22
CA ARG A 266 -26.25 13.96 -0.53
C ARG A 266 -27.37 13.11 0.08
N PRO A 267 -28.55 13.68 0.35
CA PRO A 267 -29.69 12.92 0.85
C PRO A 267 -30.20 11.93 -0.21
N GLY A 268 -30.84 10.86 0.25
CA GLY A 268 -31.35 9.79 -0.61
C GLY A 268 -30.44 8.57 -0.64
N GLY A 269 -31.04 7.39 -0.53
CA GLY A 269 -30.35 6.10 -0.41
C GLY A 269 -29.89 5.78 1.01
N MET A 270 -28.96 4.83 1.14
CA MET A 270 -28.47 4.32 2.41
C MET A 270 -26.94 4.52 2.53
N TYR A 271 -26.43 4.59 3.75
CA TYR A 271 -24.99 4.53 4.01
C TYR A 271 -24.50 3.09 3.78
N ASP A 272 -23.51 2.96 2.89
CA ASP A 272 -22.91 1.68 2.54
C ASP A 272 -22.30 1.01 3.79
N GLY A 273 -22.51 -0.29 3.92
CA GLY A 273 -22.11 -1.10 5.09
C GLY A 273 -22.99 -0.91 6.34
N LEU A 274 -23.50 0.29 6.60
CA LEU A 274 -24.35 0.57 7.77
C LEU A 274 -25.82 0.23 7.57
N ASN A 275 -26.30 0.25 6.32
CA ASN A 275 -27.71 0.05 5.96
C ASN A 275 -28.66 1.03 6.70
N LEU A 276 -28.21 2.28 6.87
CA LEU A 276 -28.97 3.37 7.50
C LEU A 276 -29.36 4.44 6.47
N PRO A 277 -30.56 5.04 6.55
CA PRO A 277 -31.00 6.02 5.56
C PRO A 277 -30.17 7.31 5.61
N LYS A 278 -29.89 7.89 4.44
CA LYS A 278 -29.27 9.21 4.28
C LYS A 278 -30.34 10.29 4.31
N GLU A 279 -30.36 11.10 5.35
CA GLU A 279 -31.40 12.11 5.56
C GLU A 279 -30.90 13.54 5.36
N PRO A 280 -31.77 14.49 4.95
CA PRO A 280 -31.39 15.90 4.87
C PRO A 280 -30.89 16.44 6.21
N GLY A 281 -29.71 17.06 6.19
CA GLY A 281 -29.06 17.63 7.38
C GLY A 281 -28.16 16.66 8.14
N ASP A 282 -28.06 15.40 7.71
CA ASP A 282 -27.01 14.51 8.20
C ASP A 282 -25.62 15.10 7.93
N TYR A 283 -24.66 14.77 8.79
CA TYR A 283 -23.26 15.11 8.60
C TYR A 283 -22.34 13.98 9.08
N ILE A 284 -21.16 13.90 8.48
CA ILE A 284 -20.20 12.84 8.74
C ILE A 284 -18.92 13.46 9.27
N ILE A 285 -18.42 12.94 10.39
CA ILE A 285 -17.12 13.30 10.95
C ILE A 285 -16.16 12.13 10.75
N THR A 286 -14.99 12.39 10.18
CA THR A 286 -13.93 11.37 10.12
C THR A 286 -12.75 11.79 11.00
N THR A 287 -12.29 10.88 11.87
CA THR A 287 -11.19 11.16 12.81
C THR A 287 -9.98 10.31 12.48
N TYR A 288 -8.85 10.97 12.19
CA TYR A 288 -7.56 10.37 11.92
C TYR A 288 -6.59 10.65 13.07
N LEU A 289 -5.74 9.67 13.37
CA LEU A 289 -4.65 9.81 14.33
C LEU A 289 -3.37 9.25 13.71
N GLU A 290 -2.30 10.04 13.69
CA GLU A 290 -0.99 9.64 13.18
C GLU A 290 -0.51 8.32 13.82
N GLY A 291 -0.14 7.36 12.98
CA GLY A 291 0.32 6.04 13.40
C GLY A 291 -0.78 5.15 14.01
N SER A 292 -2.06 5.50 13.87
CA SER A 292 -3.18 4.61 14.22
C SER A 292 -3.43 3.60 13.10
N TRP A 293 -3.71 2.34 13.46
CA TRP A 293 -4.08 1.23 12.56
C TRP A 293 -5.55 1.29 12.08
N TYR A 294 -6.26 2.36 12.42
CA TYR A 294 -7.60 2.60 11.96
C TYR A 294 -7.94 4.09 12.02
N PHE A 295 -8.95 4.48 11.26
CA PHE A 295 -9.67 5.74 11.48
C PHE A 295 -11.16 5.45 11.59
N THR A 296 -11.88 6.38 12.20
CA THR A 296 -13.31 6.24 12.47
C THR A 296 -14.09 7.26 11.67
N ILE A 297 -15.09 6.80 10.94
CA ILE A 297 -16.12 7.61 10.30
C ILE A 297 -17.38 7.52 11.16
N GLU A 298 -17.83 8.62 11.72
CA GLU A 298 -19.04 8.73 12.52
C GLU A 298 -20.13 9.47 11.75
N TYR A 299 -21.32 8.89 11.74
CA TYR A 299 -22.47 9.39 10.99
C TYR A 299 -23.46 10.00 11.97
N TYR A 300 -23.79 11.28 11.79
CA TYR A 300 -24.70 12.02 12.66
C TYR A 300 -25.93 12.48 11.90
N ASN A 301 -27.07 12.51 12.58
CA ASN A 301 -28.27 13.13 12.04
C ASN A 301 -28.26 14.67 12.24
N LYS A 302 -29.27 15.35 11.70
CA LYS A 302 -29.43 16.82 11.83
C LYS A 302 -29.49 17.34 13.27
N SER A 303 -29.93 16.53 14.23
CA SER A 303 -29.99 16.90 15.66
C SER A 303 -28.69 16.61 16.40
N GLY A 304 -27.69 16.05 15.72
CA GLY A 304 -26.40 15.68 16.31
C GLY A 304 -26.40 14.33 17.03
N ALA A 305 -27.43 13.50 16.87
CA ALA A 305 -27.42 12.13 17.37
C ALA A 305 -26.58 11.23 16.45
N LEU A 306 -25.74 10.39 17.05
CA LEU A 306 -24.94 9.40 16.34
C LEU A 306 -25.87 8.31 15.78
N LYS A 307 -25.77 8.05 14.47
CA LYS A 307 -26.49 6.98 13.76
C LYS A 307 -25.66 5.69 13.73
N GLY A 308 -24.34 5.82 13.66
CA GLY A 308 -23.42 4.68 13.64
C GLY A 308 -21.99 5.09 13.32
N ARG A 309 -21.07 4.11 13.41
CA ARG A 309 -19.65 4.25 13.12
C ARG A 309 -19.20 3.21 12.10
N TYR A 310 -18.33 3.63 11.21
CA TYR A 310 -17.57 2.77 10.32
C TYR A 310 -16.10 2.95 10.67
N ILE A 311 -15.45 1.89 11.12
CA ILE A 311 -14.05 1.91 11.56
C ILE A 311 -13.24 1.13 10.53
N ASN A 312 -12.43 1.87 9.76
CA ASN A 312 -11.62 1.28 8.71
C ASN A 312 -10.28 0.83 9.26
N VAL A 313 -9.95 -0.46 9.13
CA VAL A 313 -8.66 -1.01 9.55
C VAL A 313 -7.67 -0.88 8.39
N ASN A 314 -6.52 -0.28 8.68
CA ASN A 314 -5.50 0.04 7.70
C ASN A 314 -4.10 -0.06 8.32
N THR A 315 -3.07 0.02 7.48
CA THR A 315 -1.71 0.27 7.99
C THR A 315 -1.64 1.64 8.66
N PRO A 316 -0.70 1.88 9.60
CA PRO A 316 -0.71 3.08 10.39
C PRO A 316 -0.76 4.38 9.57
N ILE A 317 -1.60 5.31 10.00
CA ILE A 317 -1.91 6.53 9.23
C ILE A 317 -0.71 7.48 9.17
N GLU A 318 -0.35 7.88 7.96
CA GLU A 318 0.62 8.92 7.64
C GLU A 318 -0.09 10.27 7.49
N ILE A 319 0.41 11.32 8.16
CA ILE A 319 -0.11 12.69 8.02
C ILE A 319 1.04 13.60 7.61
N THR A 320 0.84 14.33 6.51
CA THR A 320 1.74 15.36 5.99
C THR A 320 1.00 16.68 5.82
N SER A 321 1.64 17.71 5.28
CA SER A 321 0.95 18.99 5.09
C SER A 321 -0.21 18.87 4.11
N ARG A 322 -0.08 18.07 3.04
CA ARG A 322 -1.09 18.02 1.98
C ARG A 322 -2.03 16.82 2.04
N TYR A 323 -1.60 15.72 2.64
CA TYR A 323 -2.37 14.48 2.58
C TYR A 323 -2.29 13.64 3.85
N ILE A 324 -3.37 12.89 4.04
CA ILE A 324 -3.48 11.73 4.91
C ILE A 324 -3.36 10.50 4.02
N GLN A 325 -2.51 9.55 4.38
CA GLN A 325 -2.30 8.33 3.59
C GLN A 325 -2.21 7.09 4.48
N TYR A 326 -2.66 5.97 3.95
CA TYR A 326 -2.48 4.64 4.50
C TYR A 326 -2.66 3.61 3.39
N LEU A 327 -2.27 2.36 3.67
CA LEU A 327 -2.61 1.19 2.87
C LEU A 327 -3.86 0.54 3.49
N ASP A 328 -4.91 0.41 2.69
CA ASP A 328 -6.20 -0.10 3.13
C ASP A 328 -6.21 -1.62 3.16
N LEU A 329 -6.62 -2.21 4.29
CA LEU A 329 -6.58 -3.66 4.48
C LEU A 329 -7.89 -4.35 4.12
N GLU A 330 -8.89 -3.59 3.63
CA GLU A 330 -10.21 -4.09 3.22
C GLU A 330 -10.85 -5.01 4.25
N ILE A 331 -10.69 -4.64 5.52
CA ILE A 331 -11.39 -5.22 6.67
C ILE A 331 -11.86 -4.08 7.56
N ASP A 332 -13.14 -4.09 7.91
CA ASP A 332 -13.76 -2.98 8.62
C ASP A 332 -14.56 -3.47 9.83
N VAL A 333 -14.77 -2.58 10.80
CA VAL A 333 -15.68 -2.78 11.92
C VAL A 333 -16.81 -1.78 11.83
N ILE A 334 -18.04 -2.28 11.76
CA ILE A 334 -19.26 -1.48 11.71
C ILE A 334 -19.93 -1.53 13.07
N GLU A 335 -20.31 -0.36 13.57
CA GLU A 335 -21.01 -0.20 14.85
C GLU A 335 -22.28 0.62 14.64
N THR A 336 -23.41 0.05 15.04
CA THR A 336 -24.72 0.71 15.13
C THR A 336 -25.28 0.47 16.53
N ASP A 337 -26.36 1.16 16.90
CA ASP A 337 -26.93 1.13 18.25
C ASP A 337 -27.09 -0.28 18.85
N ASN A 338 -27.37 -1.28 18.01
CA ASN A 338 -27.67 -2.64 18.46
C ASN A 338 -26.60 -3.68 18.08
N ARG A 339 -25.61 -3.33 17.25
CA ARG A 339 -24.72 -4.32 16.64
C ARG A 339 -23.34 -3.75 16.36
N LYS A 340 -22.33 -4.56 16.65
CA LYS A 340 -20.95 -4.33 16.24
C LYS A 340 -20.41 -5.60 15.61
N PHE A 341 -19.86 -5.51 14.40
CA PHE A 341 -19.41 -6.68 13.64
C PHE A 341 -18.30 -6.32 12.65
N ILE A 342 -17.52 -7.34 12.27
CA ILE A 342 -16.45 -7.24 11.27
C ILE A 342 -17.02 -7.54 9.89
N VAL A 343 -16.56 -6.81 8.87
CA VAL A 343 -16.96 -6.97 7.45
C VAL A 343 -15.70 -7.21 6.60
N ASP A 344 -15.88 -7.88 5.45
CA ASP A 344 -14.85 -8.10 4.40
C ASP A 344 -13.62 -8.93 4.81
N ARG A 345 -13.78 -9.80 5.82
CA ARG A 345 -12.72 -10.74 6.24
C ARG A 345 -12.21 -11.64 5.11
N GLU A 346 -13.10 -12.07 4.21
CA GLU A 346 -12.76 -12.92 3.07
C GLU A 346 -11.87 -12.21 2.04
N GLU A 347 -12.03 -10.90 1.88
CA GLU A 347 -11.23 -10.09 0.97
C GLU A 347 -9.79 -9.97 1.49
N LEU A 348 -9.62 -9.69 2.78
CA LEU A 348 -8.32 -9.71 3.46
C LEU A 348 -7.61 -11.08 3.31
N GLU A 349 -8.32 -12.19 3.49
CA GLU A 349 -7.78 -13.55 3.33
C GLU A 349 -7.33 -13.83 1.89
N THR A 350 -8.08 -13.32 0.91
CA THR A 350 -7.69 -13.38 -0.51
C THR A 350 -6.37 -12.66 -0.76
N TYR A 351 -6.13 -11.49 -0.14
CA TYR A 351 -4.84 -10.79 -0.28
C TYR A 351 -3.67 -11.50 0.38
N TYR A 352 -3.93 -12.17 1.50
CA TYR A 352 -2.93 -12.99 2.15
C TYR A 352 -2.55 -14.21 1.30
N ASN A 353 -3.55 -14.98 0.85
CA ASN A 353 -3.35 -16.18 0.04
C ASN A 353 -2.66 -15.86 -1.30
N SER A 354 -2.95 -14.69 -1.86
CA SER A 354 -2.29 -14.19 -3.08
C SER A 354 -0.89 -13.60 -2.86
N GLY A 355 -0.43 -13.52 -1.62
CA GLY A 355 0.88 -13.02 -1.25
C GLY A 355 1.06 -11.52 -1.44
N ILE A 356 -0.02 -10.73 -1.55
CA ILE A 356 0.10 -9.26 -1.59
C ILE A 356 0.52 -8.72 -0.22
N ILE A 357 -0.06 -9.28 0.85
CA ILE A 357 0.27 -8.91 2.23
C ILE A 357 1.08 -10.02 2.90
N SER A 358 1.90 -9.65 3.87
CA SER A 358 2.63 -10.61 4.70
C SER A 358 1.69 -11.30 5.71
N GLU A 359 2.06 -12.50 6.16
CA GLU A 359 1.35 -13.18 7.26
C GLU A 359 1.26 -12.31 8.50
N ARG A 360 2.37 -11.62 8.84
CA ARG A 360 2.41 -10.68 9.97
C ARG A 360 1.39 -9.55 9.84
N LEU A 361 1.24 -8.97 8.64
CA LEU A 361 0.25 -7.92 8.39
C LEU A 361 -1.18 -8.47 8.46
N TYR A 362 -1.42 -9.65 7.88
CA TYR A 362 -2.70 -10.35 7.96
C TYR A 362 -3.13 -10.59 9.42
N CYS A 363 -2.25 -11.20 10.22
CA CYS A 363 -2.51 -11.45 11.64
C CYS A 363 -2.74 -10.15 12.41
N LYS A 364 -1.97 -9.10 12.10
CA LYS A 364 -2.14 -7.80 12.76
C LYS A 364 -3.50 -7.16 12.44
N ALA A 365 -3.95 -7.24 11.19
CA ALA A 365 -5.26 -6.72 10.77
C ALA A 365 -6.41 -7.42 11.53
N LEU A 366 -6.34 -8.75 11.65
CA LEU A 366 -7.32 -9.53 12.42
C LEU A 366 -7.29 -9.20 13.91
N GLU A 367 -6.10 -9.04 14.50
CA GLU A 367 -5.93 -8.64 15.90
C GLU A 367 -6.61 -7.29 16.16
N ILE A 368 -6.30 -6.27 15.35
CA ILE A 368 -6.89 -4.93 15.48
C ILE A 368 -8.40 -4.99 15.32
N SER A 369 -8.90 -5.71 14.32
CA SER A 369 -10.35 -5.85 14.08
C SER A 369 -11.07 -6.48 15.28
N LYS A 370 -10.48 -7.50 15.92
CA LYS A 370 -11.02 -8.13 17.14
C LYS A 370 -10.98 -7.19 18.34
N VAL A 371 -9.90 -6.44 18.52
CA VAL A 371 -9.78 -5.44 19.60
C VAL A 371 -10.85 -4.37 19.43
N LEU A 372 -11.02 -3.86 18.22
CA LEU A 372 -12.04 -2.87 17.90
C LEU A 372 -13.45 -3.42 18.13
N LEU A 373 -13.73 -4.65 17.72
CA LEU A 373 -15.01 -5.32 17.94
C LEU A 373 -15.37 -5.40 19.44
N ASN A 374 -14.39 -5.64 20.29
CA ASN A 374 -14.56 -5.76 21.75
C ASN A 374 -14.43 -4.43 22.50
N SER A 375 -14.12 -3.33 21.81
CA SER A 375 -14.00 -2.02 22.45
C SER A 375 -15.40 -1.52 22.83
N LYS A 376 -15.50 -0.94 24.03
CA LYS A 376 -16.71 -0.25 24.50
C LYS A 376 -17.00 1.01 23.70
#